data_AF-A0A291DCP7-F1
#
_entry.id   AF-A0A291DCP7-F1
#
_cell.length_a   1.000
_cell.length_b   1.000
_cell.length_c   1.000
_cell.angle_alpha   90.00
_cell.angle_beta   90.00
_cell.angle_gamma   90.00
#
_symmetry.space_group_name_H-M   'P 1'
#
loop_
_entity.id
_entity.type
_entity.pdbx_description
1 polymer ?
#
loop_
_entity_poly.entity_id
_entity_poly.type
_entity_poly.pdbx_seq_one_letter_code
_entity_poly.pdbx_strand_id
1 'polypeptide(L)'
;MSEFEEPFDEDEIDTVFPNAGEFVQSWLLPVFNRKANGRDVFWCPEWWKHPEAVFRLTSLWRSWEVARAEPATMGSWTRDQLDYHLQILMSSTGPFRYCSLTEHNSERYQRDTAALIKEPPPGVFDMLI
;
A
#
# COMPACT_ATOMS: atom_id res chain seq x y z
N MET A 1 33.95 3.53 23.06
CA MET A 1 32.72 3.15 23.77
C MET A 1 31.66 3.05 22.70
N SER A 2 31.24 1.82 22.40
CA SER A 2 30.20 1.55 21.40
C SER A 2 28.88 2.02 21.99
N GLU A 3 28.26 3.06 21.43
CA GLU A 3 26.87 3.37 21.71
C GLU A 3 26.05 2.16 21.25
N PHE A 4 25.42 1.49 22.22
CA PHE A 4 24.45 0.44 21.97
C PHE A 4 23.18 1.20 21.59
N GLU A 5 22.83 1.26 20.29
CA GLU A 5 21.49 1.71 19.90
C GLU A 5 20.50 0.73 20.54
N GLU A 6 19.69 1.21 21.49
CA GLU A 6 18.61 0.39 22.02
C GLU A 6 17.68 0.03 20.86
N PRO A 7 17.21 -1.22 20.79
CA PRO A 7 16.32 -1.64 19.72
C PRO A 7 15.08 -0.75 19.77
N PHE A 8 14.80 -0.06 18.67
CA PHE A 8 13.60 0.73 18.50
C PHE A 8 12.39 -0.20 18.67
N ASP A 9 11.65 -0.02 19.76
CA ASP A 9 10.45 -0.80 20.02
C ASP A 9 9.32 -0.23 19.15
N GLU A 10 9.06 -0.87 18.02
CA GLU A 10 7.97 -0.46 17.11
C GLU A 10 6.61 -0.46 17.82
N ASP A 11 6.46 -1.23 18.91
CA ASP A 11 5.25 -1.33 19.72
C ASP A 11 5.02 -0.10 20.64
N GLU A 12 6.00 0.80 20.77
CA GLU A 12 5.90 2.04 21.57
C GLU A 12 5.48 3.27 20.74
N ILE A 13 5.15 3.09 19.45
CA ILE A 13 4.54 4.15 18.65
C ILE A 13 3.05 4.23 19.00
N ASP A 14 2.62 5.30 19.67
CA ASP A 14 1.21 5.59 19.94
C ASP A 14 0.45 5.86 18.63
N THR A 15 -0.01 4.80 17.96
CA THR A 15 -0.84 4.85 16.75
C THR A 15 -2.33 4.81 17.10
N VAL A 16 -3.15 5.61 16.40
CA VAL A 16 -4.61 5.58 16.56
C VAL A 16 -5.20 4.30 15.97
N PHE A 17 -4.66 3.81 14.86
CA PHE A 17 -5.02 2.52 14.29
C PHE A 17 -3.86 1.53 14.48
N PRO A 18 -4.11 0.32 14.99
CA PRO A 18 -3.05 -0.65 15.30
C PRO A 18 -2.39 -1.25 14.06
N ASN A 19 -3.02 -1.14 12.88
CA ASN A 19 -2.48 -1.59 11.62
C ASN A 19 -3.21 -0.95 10.43
N ALA A 20 -2.65 -1.15 9.23
CA ALA A 20 -3.23 -0.67 7.98
C ALA A 20 -4.64 -1.23 7.72
N GLY A 21 -4.95 -2.45 8.17
CA GLY A 21 -6.26 -3.06 8.00
C GLY A 21 -7.36 -2.29 8.71
N GLU A 22 -7.15 -1.97 9.98
CA GLU A 22 -8.05 -1.16 10.80
C GLU A 22 -8.16 0.28 10.25
N PHE A 23 -7.03 0.90 9.88
CA PHE A 23 -7.04 2.21 9.23
C PHE A 23 -7.89 2.24 7.96
N VAL A 24 -7.75 1.23 7.11
CA VAL A 24 -8.47 1.17 5.83
C VAL A 24 -9.98 1.02 6.05
N GLN A 25 -10.38 0.09 6.92
CA GLN A 25 -11.79 -0.24 7.15
C GLN A 25 -12.52 0.82 7.96
N SER A 26 -11.88 1.32 9.01
CA SER A 26 -12.51 2.19 10.00
C SER A 26 -12.40 3.68 9.66
N TRP A 27 -11.47 4.07 8.78
CA TRP A 27 -11.27 5.48 8.42
C TRP A 27 -11.17 5.75 6.92
N LEU A 28 -10.23 5.11 6.20
CA LEU A 28 -9.96 5.46 4.80
C LEU A 28 -11.19 5.29 3.91
N LEU A 29 -11.83 4.11 3.95
CA LEU A 29 -12.98 3.80 3.09
C LEU A 29 -14.25 4.58 3.49
N PRO A 30 -14.58 4.74 4.79
CA PRO A 30 -15.68 5.60 5.20
C PRO A 30 -15.50 7.08 4.82
N VAL A 31 -14.28 7.61 4.95
CA VAL A 31 -14.00 9.04 4.70
C VAL A 31 -13.82 9.33 3.20
N PHE A 32 -13.06 8.51 2.48
CA PHE A 32 -12.78 8.68 1.06
C PHE A 32 -13.57 7.67 0.22
N ASN A 33 -14.90 7.78 0.30
CA ASN A 33 -15.84 6.89 -0.37
C ASN A 33 -15.96 7.21 -1.88
N ARG A 34 -14.90 6.89 -2.63
CA ARG A 34 -14.87 7.03 -4.08
C ARG A 34 -15.67 5.89 -4.72
N LYS A 35 -16.53 6.21 -5.68
CA LYS A 35 -17.33 5.22 -6.41
C LYS A 35 -16.45 4.39 -7.33
N ALA A 36 -16.08 3.19 -6.91
CA ALA A 36 -15.55 2.17 -7.80
C ALA A 36 -16.66 1.67 -8.74
N ASN A 37 -16.31 1.51 -10.03
CA ASN A 37 -17.27 1.20 -11.09
C ASN A 37 -16.83 0.03 -11.98
N GLY A 38 -15.63 -0.51 -11.78
CA GLY A 38 -15.10 -1.67 -12.53
C GLY A 38 -14.78 -1.37 -14.00
N ARG A 39 -14.81 -0.10 -14.42
CA ARG A 39 -14.48 0.34 -15.78
C ARG A 39 -13.20 1.19 -15.80
N ASP A 40 -13.18 2.23 -14.99
CA ASP A 40 -12.10 3.22 -14.90
C ASP A 40 -11.62 3.42 -13.46
N VAL A 41 -12.47 3.11 -12.48
CA VAL A 41 -12.15 3.15 -11.05
C VAL A 41 -12.35 1.77 -10.44
N PHE A 42 -11.27 1.21 -9.91
CA PHE A 42 -11.22 -0.16 -9.41
C PHE A 42 -10.99 -0.20 -7.90
N TRP A 43 -11.59 -1.21 -7.25
CA TRP A 43 -11.31 -1.56 -5.87
C TRP A 43 -11.53 -3.06 -5.70
N CYS A 44 -10.67 -3.72 -4.92
CA CYS A 44 -10.86 -5.12 -4.54
C CYS A 44 -11.25 -5.18 -3.05
N PRO A 45 -12.40 -5.79 -2.69
CA PRO A 45 -12.77 -5.98 -1.28
C PRO A 45 -11.74 -6.80 -0.50
N GLU A 46 -11.06 -7.73 -1.18
CA GLU A 46 -9.98 -8.55 -0.63
C GLU A 46 -8.59 -7.94 -0.93
N TRP A 47 -8.46 -6.63 -0.80
CA TRP A 47 -7.24 -5.88 -1.16
C TRP A 47 -5.96 -6.43 -0.50
N TRP A 48 -6.06 -7.05 0.68
CA TRP A 48 -4.93 -7.66 1.39
C TRP A 48 -4.29 -8.84 0.64
N LYS A 49 -4.97 -9.39 -0.37
CA LYS A 49 -4.40 -10.41 -1.27
C LYS A 49 -3.51 -9.83 -2.37
N HIS A 50 -3.38 -8.51 -2.46
CA HIS A 50 -2.54 -7.82 -3.44
C HIS A 50 -1.30 -7.20 -2.74
N PRO A 51 -0.09 -7.76 -2.93
CA PRO A 51 1.11 -7.30 -2.21
C PRO A 51 1.40 -5.80 -2.39
N GLU A 52 1.26 -5.27 -3.61
CA GLU A 52 1.42 -3.84 -3.88
C GLU A 52 0.38 -2.99 -3.13
N ALA A 53 -0.87 -3.47 -3.03
CA ALA A 53 -1.91 -2.75 -2.31
C ALA A 53 -1.62 -2.71 -0.81
N VAL A 54 -1.21 -3.85 -0.23
CA VAL A 54 -0.78 -3.94 1.17
C VAL A 54 0.34 -2.95 1.45
N PHE A 55 1.37 -2.91 0.60
CA PHE A 55 2.50 -2.00 0.77
C PHE A 55 2.08 -0.53 0.73
N ARG A 56 1.29 -0.14 -0.29
CA ARG A 56 0.81 1.24 -0.45
C ARG A 56 -0.12 1.68 0.67
N LEU A 57 -1.08 0.84 1.07
CA LEU A 57 -2.02 1.14 2.14
C LEU A 57 -1.34 1.19 3.52
N THR A 58 -0.32 0.36 3.74
CA THR A 58 0.53 0.45 4.94
C THR A 58 1.33 1.74 4.98
N SER A 59 1.87 2.17 3.83
CA SER A 59 2.57 3.45 3.72
C SER A 59 1.63 4.64 3.97
N LEU A 60 0.40 4.58 3.46
CA LEU A 60 -0.63 5.57 3.74
C LEU A 60 -0.99 5.63 5.22
N TRP A 61 -1.21 4.49 5.86
CA TRP A 61 -1.50 4.42 7.29
C TRP A 61 -0.36 5.04 8.13
N ARG A 62 0.89 4.59 7.92
CA ARG A 62 2.04 5.09 8.69
C ARG A 62 2.24 6.60 8.49
N SER A 63 2.15 7.09 7.26
CA SER A 63 2.26 8.53 6.99
C SER A 63 1.08 9.34 7.56
N TRP A 64 -0.10 8.75 7.64
CA TRP A 64 -1.26 9.37 8.28
C TRP A 64 -1.08 9.48 9.80
N GLU A 65 -0.56 8.44 10.45
CA GLU A 65 -0.24 8.46 11.89
C GLU A 65 0.72 9.61 12.23
N VAL A 66 1.75 9.82 11.39
CA VAL A 66 2.66 10.96 11.52
C VAL A 66 1.93 12.29 11.28
N ALA A 67 1.17 12.40 10.19
CA ALA A 67 0.51 13.64 9.82
C ALA A 67 -0.58 14.08 10.81
N ARG A 68 -1.26 13.14 11.48
CA ARG A 68 -2.28 13.49 12.49
C ARG A 68 -1.69 14.05 13.79
N ALA A 69 -0.44 13.73 14.11
CA ALA A 69 0.25 14.26 15.29
C ALA A 69 0.47 15.79 15.16
N GLU A 70 0.59 16.28 13.92
CA GLU A 70 0.73 17.70 13.60
C GLU A 70 -0.35 18.13 12.59
N PRO A 71 -1.54 18.56 13.04
CA PRO A 71 -2.69 18.82 12.16
C PRO A 71 -2.44 19.79 10.99
N ALA A 72 -1.47 20.70 11.12
CA ALA A 72 -1.07 21.61 10.05
C ALA A 72 -0.51 20.88 8.81
N THR A 73 0.00 19.67 8.97
CA THR A 73 0.59 18.85 7.89
C THR A 73 -0.45 18.02 7.13
N MET A 74 -1.68 17.91 7.64
CA MET A 74 -2.72 17.05 7.06
C MET A 74 -3.09 17.44 5.62
N GLY A 75 -3.07 18.75 5.32
CA GLY A 75 -3.33 19.24 3.96
C GLY A 75 -2.28 18.79 2.94
N SER A 76 -0.99 18.90 3.29
CA SER A 76 0.09 18.41 2.43
C SER A 76 0.12 16.88 2.36
N TRP A 77 -0.11 16.19 3.47
CA TRP A 77 -0.25 14.73 3.48
C TRP A 77 -1.35 14.25 2.53
N THR A 78 -2.50 14.91 2.53
CA THR A 78 -3.63 14.55 1.64
C THR A 78 -3.21 14.65 0.17
N ARG A 79 -2.60 15.78 -0.22
CA ARG A 79 -2.14 16.01 -1.59
C ARG A 79 -1.03 15.04 -2.01
N ASP A 80 -0.02 14.86 -1.14
CA ASP A 80 1.25 14.23 -1.50
C ASP A 80 1.23 12.71 -1.30
N GLN A 81 0.48 12.22 -0.31
CA GLN A 81 0.38 10.80 0.01
C GLN A 81 -0.96 10.23 -0.46
N LEU A 82 -2.07 10.73 0.08
CA LEU A 82 -3.38 10.13 -0.14
C LEU A 82 -3.78 10.14 -1.63
N ASP A 83 -3.78 11.32 -2.25
CA ASP A 83 -4.23 11.46 -3.63
C ASP A 83 -3.33 10.69 -4.61
N TYR A 84 -2.02 10.69 -4.38
CA TYR A 84 -1.06 9.90 -5.16
C TYR A 84 -1.33 8.40 -5.08
N HIS A 85 -1.39 7.84 -3.87
CA HIS A 85 -1.56 6.40 -3.68
C HIS A 85 -2.96 5.92 -4.09
N LEU A 86 -4.03 6.66 -3.74
CA LEU A 86 -5.39 6.29 -4.14
C LEU A 86 -5.56 6.31 -5.65
N GLN A 87 -4.99 7.28 -6.35
CA GLN A 87 -5.05 7.32 -7.82
C GLN A 87 -4.43 6.07 -8.44
N ILE A 88 -3.26 5.63 -7.95
CA ILE A 88 -2.59 4.43 -8.47
C ILE A 88 -3.38 3.16 -8.13
N LEU A 89 -3.77 2.99 -6.87
CA LEU A 89 -4.53 1.83 -6.38
C LEU A 89 -5.78 1.60 -7.23
N MET A 90 -6.52 2.67 -7.49
CA MET A 90 -7.82 2.60 -8.17
C MET A 90 -7.75 2.72 -9.70
N SER A 91 -6.55 2.88 -10.28
CA SER A 91 -6.39 3.04 -11.73
C SER A 91 -6.63 1.74 -12.51
N SER A 92 -6.94 1.87 -13.80
CA SER A 92 -7.05 0.74 -14.74
C SER A 92 -5.74 -0.02 -14.98
N THR A 93 -4.61 0.54 -14.57
CA THR A 93 -3.29 -0.12 -14.58
C THR A 93 -2.84 -0.55 -13.19
N GLY A 94 -3.64 -0.27 -12.16
CA GLY A 94 -3.31 -0.50 -10.77
C GLY A 94 -3.36 -1.97 -10.35
N PRO A 95 -3.10 -2.25 -9.07
CA PRO A 95 -3.11 -3.61 -8.53
C PRO A 95 -4.49 -4.27 -8.57
N PHE A 96 -5.57 -3.48 -8.61
CA PHE A 96 -6.96 -3.97 -8.62
C PHE A 96 -7.56 -4.13 -10.03
N ARG A 97 -6.80 -3.88 -11.10
CA ARG A 97 -7.32 -3.80 -12.49
C ARG A 97 -8.07 -5.04 -13.01
N TYR A 98 -7.87 -6.20 -12.38
CA TYR A 98 -8.55 -7.45 -12.75
C TYR A 98 -9.68 -7.84 -11.80
N CYS A 99 -9.85 -7.10 -10.71
CA CYS A 99 -10.91 -7.35 -9.73
C CYS A 99 -12.15 -6.53 -10.06
N SER A 100 -13.30 -7.02 -9.60
CA SER A 100 -14.55 -6.27 -9.55
C SER A 100 -14.96 -6.01 -8.11
N LEU A 101 -16.04 -5.26 -7.91
CA LEU A 101 -16.61 -5.02 -6.58
C LEU A 101 -17.03 -6.29 -5.84
N THR A 102 -17.27 -7.39 -6.57
CA THR A 102 -17.76 -8.65 -6.00
C THR A 102 -16.80 -9.81 -6.20
N GLU A 103 -15.75 -9.64 -7.00
CA GLU A 103 -14.86 -10.72 -7.40
C GLU A 103 -13.39 -10.30 -7.31
N HIS A 104 -12.62 -11.09 -6.57
CA HIS A 104 -11.18 -10.99 -6.50
C HIS A 104 -10.51 -11.92 -7.53
N ASN A 105 -9.57 -11.40 -8.32
CA ASN A 105 -8.83 -12.15 -9.31
C ASN A 105 -7.31 -11.91 -9.17
N SER A 106 -6.67 -12.60 -8.21
CA SER A 106 -5.21 -12.58 -8.03
C SER A 106 -4.46 -13.50 -8.98
N GLU A 107 -5.09 -14.54 -9.52
CA GLU A 107 -4.42 -15.49 -10.42
C GLU A 107 -3.81 -14.79 -11.63
N ARG A 108 -4.53 -13.82 -12.20
CA ARG A 108 -4.04 -13.04 -13.34
C ARG A 108 -2.86 -12.16 -12.97
N TYR A 109 -2.84 -11.61 -11.74
CA TYR A 109 -1.70 -10.86 -11.21
C TYR A 109 -0.46 -11.74 -11.04
N GLN A 110 -0.62 -12.95 -10.51
CA GLN A 110 0.46 -13.93 -10.37
C GLN A 110 1.03 -14.33 -11.73
N ARG A 111 0.17 -14.54 -12.73
CA ARG A 111 0.59 -14.87 -14.10
C ARG A 111 1.42 -13.76 -14.75
N ASP A 112 1.00 -12.51 -14.60
CA ASP A 112 1.73 -11.35 -15.12
C ASP A 112 3.10 -11.22 -14.42
N THR A 113 3.15 -11.41 -13.11
CA THR A 113 4.40 -11.37 -12.33
C THR A 113 5.36 -12.48 -12.76
N ALA A 114 4.86 -13.71 -12.90
CA ALA A 114 5.65 -14.86 -13.34
C ALA A 114 6.24 -14.67 -14.75
N ALA A 115 5.56 -13.92 -15.62
CA ALA A 115 6.08 -13.60 -16.95
C ALA A 115 7.25 -12.60 -16.93
N LEU A 116 7.38 -11.80 -15.86
CA LEU A 116 8.44 -10.80 -15.69
C LEU A 116 9.69 -11.37 -15.02
N ILE A 117 9.54 -12.38 -14.16
CA ILE A 117 10.65 -12.99 -13.44
C ILE A 117 11.37 -13.98 -14.35
N LYS A 118 12.62 -13.67 -14.69
CA LYS A 118 13.54 -14.60 -15.34
C LYS A 118 14.74 -14.79 -14.44
N GLU A 119 15.20 -16.03 -14.28
CA GLU A 119 16.41 -16.28 -13.51
C GLU A 119 17.61 -15.67 -14.24
N PRO A 120 18.41 -14.85 -13.54
CA PRO A 120 19.66 -14.35 -14.09
C PRO A 120 20.64 -15.52 -14.27
N PRO A 121 21.51 -15.49 -15.30
CA PRO A 121 22.56 -16.49 -15.44
C PRO A 121 23.42 -16.58 -14.17
N PRO A 122 23.83 -17.79 -13.75
CA PRO A 122 24.75 -17.94 -12.63
C PRO A 122 26.01 -17.09 -12.81
N GLY A 123 26.44 -16.40 -11.75
CA GLY A 123 27.66 -15.58 -11.74
C GLY A 123 27.55 -14.19 -12.36
N VAL A 124 26.38 -13.77 -12.86
CA VAL A 124 26.24 -12.43 -13.49
C VAL A 124 26.47 -11.27 -12.53
N PHE A 125 26.22 -11.47 -11.23
CA PHE A 125 26.42 -10.46 -10.19
C PHE A 125 27.79 -10.56 -9.49
N ASP A 126 28.48 -11.70 -9.63
CA ASP A 126 29.81 -11.91 -9.01
C ASP A 126 30.90 -11.08 -9.72
N MET A 127 30.63 -10.57 -10.92
CA MET A 127 31.53 -9.68 -11.69
C MET A 127 31.31 -8.19 -11.40
N LEU A 128 30.34 -7.83 -10.54
CA LEU A 128 30.00 -6.43 -10.22
C LEU A 128 30.60 -5.94 -8.89
N ILE A 129 31.51 -6.73 -8.31
CA ILE A 129 32.23 -6.42 -7.07
C ILE A 129 33.65 -5.97 -7.38
#